data_AF-A0A349D871-F1
#
_entry.id   AF-A0A349D871-F1
#
_cell.length_a   1.000
_cell.length_b   1.000
_cell.length_c   1.000
_cell.angle_alpha   90.00
_cell.angle_beta   90.00
_cell.angle_gamma   90.00
#
_symmetry.space_group_name_H-M   'P 1'
#
loop_
_entity.id
_entity.type
_entity.pdbx_description
1 polymer ?
#
loop_
_entity_poly.entity_id
_entity_poly.type
_entity_poly.pdbx_seq_one_letter_code
_entity_poly.pdbx_strand_id
1 'polypeptide(L)'
;ILMSNMTIEGTLTVANNTDLVLTGCDTLIFGNGDFSNSGLLAVDSCSAMIGNGDMTISNSFQIGAGGFIRVDGDVTLSNSAEVTGDGNFFATGCIEFQNTASLFGDNTDCCPGPCFRGTGYPLPLKLLYFTLEKEASNVRFEWASLSEENLDRYILQRSSDLRLWENSEEVLAAGFSNSVLTYECFEEKLGSRGTIYYRLKALDFDGSYSYSQVLTVRQDESKNALFCPNPVDNVIHIPNNTEEIRILDSSGRLLLKGIGEQLDISELPAGFYYLKCANNSESLVK
;
A
#
# COMPACT_ATOMS: atom_id res chain seq x y z
N ILE A 1 6.03 -14.31 -12.05
CA ILE A 1 5.43 -13.97 -10.74
C ILE A 1 6.30 -12.88 -10.13
N LEU A 2 5.74 -11.69 -9.99
CA LEU A 2 6.36 -10.61 -9.22
C LEU A 2 6.16 -10.87 -7.72
N MET A 3 7.15 -10.51 -6.90
CA MET A 3 7.15 -10.71 -5.43
C MET A 3 7.38 -9.38 -4.68
N SER A 4 7.36 -8.27 -5.41
CA SER A 4 7.52 -6.90 -4.93
C SER A 4 7.18 -5.91 -6.06
N ASN A 5 6.93 -4.65 -5.71
CA ASN A 5 6.79 -3.55 -6.67
C ASN A 5 7.96 -3.51 -7.66
N MET A 6 7.66 -3.22 -8.93
CA MET A 6 8.66 -3.15 -10.01
C MET A 6 8.35 -1.99 -10.96
N THR A 7 9.40 -1.30 -11.40
CA THR A 7 9.32 -0.24 -12.40
C THR A 7 10.24 -0.56 -13.58
N ILE A 8 9.71 -0.41 -14.80
CA ILE A 8 10.43 -0.58 -16.06
C ILE A 8 10.31 0.73 -16.84
N GLU A 9 11.40 1.46 -17.05
CA GLU A 9 11.31 2.75 -17.75
C GLU A 9 10.99 2.62 -19.26
N GLY A 10 11.15 1.43 -19.83
CA GLY A 10 10.93 1.15 -21.26
C GLY A 10 9.66 0.36 -21.55
N THR A 11 9.62 -0.20 -22.76
CA THR A 11 8.52 -1.06 -23.20
C THR A 11 8.56 -2.40 -22.46
N LEU A 12 7.44 -2.78 -21.85
CA LEU A 12 7.21 -4.13 -21.36
C LEU A 12 6.62 -4.97 -22.50
N THR A 13 7.37 -5.98 -22.95
CA THR A 13 6.90 -6.94 -23.95
C THR A 13 6.64 -8.30 -23.32
N VAL A 14 5.44 -8.85 -23.51
CA VAL A 14 5.08 -10.22 -23.13
C VAL A 14 4.48 -10.91 -24.34
N ALA A 15 5.11 -11.99 -24.80
CA ALA A 15 4.68 -12.67 -26.02
C ALA A 15 5.03 -14.15 -26.02
N ASN A 16 4.48 -14.89 -26.99
CA ASN A 16 4.88 -16.26 -27.35
C ASN A 16 4.70 -17.31 -26.23
N ASN A 17 3.48 -17.48 -25.75
CA ASN A 17 3.09 -18.37 -24.65
C ASN A 17 3.80 -18.02 -23.32
N THR A 18 3.98 -16.74 -23.06
CA THR A 18 4.55 -16.26 -21.79
C THR A 18 3.44 -15.76 -20.89
N ASP A 19 3.45 -16.21 -19.64
CA ASP A 19 2.52 -15.74 -18.62
C ASP A 19 3.21 -14.77 -17.65
N LEU A 20 2.55 -13.64 -17.40
CA LEU A 20 2.93 -12.67 -16.39
C LEU A 20 1.79 -12.59 -15.37
N VAL A 21 2.11 -12.78 -14.09
CA VAL A 21 1.13 -12.76 -13.01
C VAL A 21 1.59 -11.78 -11.94
N LEU A 22 0.74 -10.79 -11.64
CA LEU A 22 0.87 -9.82 -10.56
C LEU A 22 -0.01 -10.24 -9.39
N THR A 23 0.62 -10.60 -8.28
CA THR A 23 -0.04 -11.10 -7.07
C THR A 23 0.45 -10.34 -5.85
N GLY A 24 -0.16 -10.57 -4.69
CA GLY A 24 0.42 -10.10 -3.41
C GLY A 24 0.31 -8.60 -3.16
N CYS A 25 -0.60 -7.90 -3.86
CA CYS A 25 -0.76 -6.46 -3.80
C CYS A 25 0.44 -5.68 -4.38
N ASP A 26 1.19 -6.28 -5.30
CA ASP A 26 2.31 -5.65 -5.95
C ASP A 26 1.86 -4.68 -7.06
N THR A 27 2.66 -3.64 -7.27
CA THR A 27 2.50 -2.69 -8.37
C THR A 27 3.59 -2.89 -9.43
N LEU A 28 3.18 -3.05 -10.69
CA LEU A 28 4.06 -3.01 -11.85
C LEU A 28 3.86 -1.71 -12.63
N ILE A 29 4.92 -0.95 -12.80
CA ILE A 29 4.94 0.27 -13.62
C ILE A 29 5.81 0.04 -14.85
N PHE A 30 5.34 0.43 -16.03
CA PHE A 30 6.14 0.40 -17.26
C PHE A 30 5.89 1.62 -18.15
N GLY A 31 6.71 1.82 -19.19
CA GLY A 31 6.47 2.81 -20.24
C GLY A 31 5.33 2.36 -21.17
N ASN A 32 5.67 1.76 -22.30
CA ASN A 32 4.69 1.20 -23.25
C ASN A 32 4.46 -0.30 -22.99
N GLY A 33 3.29 -0.82 -23.35
CA GLY A 33 2.96 -2.24 -23.25
C GLY A 33 2.81 -2.91 -24.62
N ASP A 34 3.48 -4.02 -24.87
CA ASP A 34 3.28 -4.87 -26.05
C ASP A 34 3.01 -6.32 -25.64
N PHE A 35 1.74 -6.71 -25.76
CA PHE A 35 1.23 -8.02 -25.38
C PHE A 35 0.75 -8.74 -26.64
N SER A 36 1.52 -9.71 -27.14
CA SER A 36 1.32 -10.24 -28.49
C SER A 36 1.41 -11.76 -28.60
N ASN A 37 0.86 -12.27 -29.71
CA ASN A 37 0.75 -13.71 -30.00
C ASN A 37 -0.17 -14.44 -29.02
N SER A 38 0.38 -15.09 -28.01
CA SER A 38 -0.36 -15.90 -27.04
C SER A 38 0.30 -15.79 -25.68
N GLY A 39 -0.48 -15.92 -24.62
CA GLY A 39 -0.02 -15.76 -23.25
C GLY A 39 -1.12 -15.16 -22.38
N LEU A 40 -0.87 -15.16 -21.08
CA LEU A 40 -1.76 -14.59 -20.08
C LEU A 40 -1.04 -13.52 -19.26
N LEU A 41 -1.64 -12.34 -19.16
CA LEU A 41 -1.34 -11.38 -18.10
C LEU A 41 -2.46 -11.44 -17.07
N ALA A 42 -2.18 -11.86 -15.84
CA ALA A 42 -3.16 -11.86 -14.75
C ALA A 42 -2.77 -10.83 -13.69
N VAL A 43 -3.71 -9.97 -13.33
CA VAL A 43 -3.58 -8.97 -12.26
C VAL A 43 -4.57 -9.32 -11.17
N ASP A 44 -4.08 -9.80 -10.03
CA ASP A 44 -4.93 -10.16 -8.89
C ASP A 44 -5.65 -8.94 -8.32
N SER A 45 -6.74 -9.16 -7.58
CA SER A 45 -7.66 -8.13 -7.07
C SER A 45 -7.05 -7.03 -6.19
N CYS A 46 -5.85 -7.26 -5.65
CA CYS A 46 -5.13 -6.28 -4.84
C CYS A 46 -3.93 -5.65 -5.57
N SER A 47 -3.57 -6.17 -6.74
CA SER A 47 -2.39 -5.76 -7.50
C SER A 47 -2.73 -4.62 -8.47
N ALA A 48 -1.73 -3.83 -8.82
CA ALA A 48 -1.88 -2.73 -9.78
C ALA A 48 -0.88 -2.85 -10.93
N MET A 49 -1.34 -2.52 -12.13
CA MET A 49 -0.50 -2.41 -13.31
C MET A 49 -0.70 -1.04 -13.95
N ILE A 50 0.40 -0.31 -14.17
CA ILE A 50 0.38 1.06 -14.68
C ILE A 50 1.33 1.16 -15.86
N GLY A 51 0.79 1.36 -17.06
CA GLY A 51 1.55 1.73 -18.25
C GLY A 51 1.52 3.24 -18.43
N ASN A 52 2.68 3.89 -18.52
CA ASN A 52 2.82 5.34 -18.66
C ASN A 52 2.76 5.82 -20.14
N GLY A 53 2.47 4.92 -21.07
CA GLY A 53 2.33 5.19 -22.50
C GLY A 53 1.37 4.19 -23.15
N ASP A 54 1.50 3.98 -24.45
CA ASP A 54 0.53 3.21 -25.23
C ASP A 54 0.62 1.71 -24.93
N MET A 55 -0.52 1.01 -25.05
CA MET A 55 -0.63 -0.43 -24.88
C MET A 55 -1.21 -1.09 -26.12
N THR A 56 -0.52 -2.09 -26.67
CA THR A 56 -1.05 -2.95 -27.72
C THR A 56 -1.27 -4.36 -27.17
N ILE A 57 -2.46 -4.89 -27.41
CA ILE A 57 -2.83 -6.27 -27.10
C ILE A 57 -3.28 -6.93 -28.40
N SER A 58 -2.58 -7.97 -28.84
CA SER A 58 -2.78 -8.52 -30.18
C SER A 58 -2.85 -10.04 -30.22
N ASN A 59 -3.34 -10.55 -31.36
CA ASN A 59 -3.48 -11.97 -31.64
C ASN A 59 -4.44 -12.66 -30.66
N SER A 60 -4.00 -13.62 -29.87
CA SER A 60 -4.82 -14.34 -28.90
C SER A 60 -4.33 -14.10 -27.47
N PHE A 61 -3.63 -12.99 -27.21
CA PHE A 61 -3.16 -12.66 -25.87
C PHE A 61 -4.33 -12.32 -24.95
N GLN A 62 -4.27 -12.81 -23.71
CA GLN A 62 -5.34 -12.69 -22.73
C GLN A 62 -4.89 -11.83 -21.55
N ILE A 63 -5.75 -10.94 -21.08
CA ILE A 63 -5.55 -10.22 -19.81
C ILE A 63 -6.70 -10.56 -18.85
N GLY A 64 -6.37 -11.06 -17.67
CA GLY A 64 -7.28 -11.19 -16.54
C GLY A 64 -7.10 -10.02 -15.57
N ALA A 65 -7.94 -8.99 -15.64
CA ALA A 65 -7.89 -7.84 -14.74
C ALA A 65 -8.83 -8.05 -13.54
N GLY A 66 -8.36 -8.81 -12.54
CA GLY A 66 -9.01 -8.84 -11.22
C GLY A 66 -8.70 -7.59 -10.39
N GLY A 67 -7.50 -7.04 -10.54
CA GLY A 67 -7.03 -5.81 -9.89
C GLY A 67 -7.22 -4.56 -10.72
N PHE A 68 -6.30 -3.61 -10.57
CA PHE A 68 -6.34 -2.33 -11.29
C PHE A 68 -5.33 -2.30 -12.44
N ILE A 69 -5.80 -1.96 -13.65
CA ILE A 69 -4.95 -1.74 -14.82
C ILE A 69 -5.20 -0.32 -15.34
N ARG A 70 -4.14 0.48 -15.44
CA ARG A 70 -4.16 1.81 -16.03
C ARG A 70 -3.17 1.93 -17.18
N VAL A 71 -3.60 2.59 -18.25
CA VAL A 71 -2.76 2.96 -19.40
C VAL A 71 -2.87 4.46 -19.64
N ASP A 72 -1.77 5.17 -19.47
CA ASP A 72 -1.64 6.61 -19.73
C ASP A 72 -1.32 6.89 -21.20
N GLY A 73 -2.14 6.32 -22.07
CA GLY A 73 -1.97 6.35 -23.52
C GLY A 73 -3.13 5.67 -24.24
N ASP A 74 -2.94 5.45 -25.53
CA ASP A 74 -3.91 4.73 -26.35
C ASP A 74 -3.80 3.22 -26.10
N VAL A 75 -4.94 2.53 -26.17
CA VAL A 75 -5.00 1.06 -26.08
C VAL A 75 -5.54 0.50 -27.39
N THR A 76 -4.74 -0.32 -28.05
CA THR A 76 -5.18 -1.02 -29.27
C THR A 76 -5.31 -2.51 -28.97
N LEU A 77 -6.54 -3.03 -29.08
CA LEU A 77 -6.81 -4.46 -29.04
C LEU A 77 -7.08 -4.98 -30.45
N SER A 78 -6.42 -6.05 -30.86
CA SER A 78 -6.55 -6.59 -32.22
C SER A 78 -6.70 -8.11 -32.26
N ASN A 79 -7.27 -8.60 -33.36
CA ASN A 79 -7.51 -10.02 -33.61
C ASN A 79 -8.49 -10.63 -32.59
N SER A 80 -8.06 -11.58 -31.79
CA SER A 80 -8.84 -12.26 -30.76
C SER A 80 -8.28 -11.98 -29.36
N ALA A 81 -7.62 -10.84 -29.19
CA ALA A 81 -7.16 -10.36 -27.90
C ALA A 81 -8.36 -10.09 -26.99
N GLU A 82 -8.27 -10.50 -25.74
CA GLU A 82 -9.39 -10.40 -24.82
C GLU A 82 -8.88 -9.96 -23.44
N VAL A 83 -9.59 -8.98 -22.88
CA VAL A 83 -9.41 -8.54 -21.50
C VAL A 83 -10.69 -8.90 -20.76
N THR A 84 -10.57 -9.76 -19.75
CA THR A 84 -11.64 -10.21 -18.88
C THR A 84 -11.32 -9.89 -17.42
N GLY A 85 -12.33 -9.88 -16.56
CA GLY A 85 -12.13 -9.67 -15.13
C GLY A 85 -13.34 -9.07 -14.44
N ASP A 86 -13.16 -8.82 -13.15
CA ASP A 86 -14.07 -8.12 -12.25
C ASP A 86 -13.43 -6.87 -11.62
N GLY A 87 -12.15 -6.60 -11.94
CA GLY A 87 -11.41 -5.43 -11.54
C GLY A 87 -11.68 -4.21 -12.41
N ASN A 88 -10.67 -3.35 -12.56
CA ASN A 88 -10.77 -2.12 -13.33
C ASN A 88 -9.72 -2.08 -14.43
N PHE A 89 -10.14 -1.68 -15.63
CA PHE A 89 -9.27 -1.33 -16.73
C PHE A 89 -9.57 0.10 -17.15
N PHE A 90 -8.56 0.96 -17.19
CA PHE A 90 -8.71 2.37 -17.51
C PHE A 90 -7.63 2.82 -18.48
N ALA A 91 -8.03 3.53 -19.54
CA ALA A 91 -7.12 4.21 -20.44
C ALA A 91 -7.40 5.71 -20.42
N THR A 92 -6.36 6.55 -20.41
CA THR A 92 -6.53 8.00 -20.60
C THR A 92 -6.70 8.38 -22.06
N GLY A 93 -6.18 7.56 -22.98
CA GLY A 93 -6.27 7.74 -24.43
C GLY A 93 -7.45 6.99 -25.05
N CYS A 94 -7.40 6.82 -26.37
CA CYS A 94 -8.41 6.11 -27.13
C CYS A 94 -8.26 4.59 -26.96
N ILE A 95 -9.38 3.88 -26.81
CA ILE A 95 -9.42 2.42 -26.93
C ILE A 95 -9.93 2.05 -28.32
N GLU A 96 -9.08 1.39 -29.11
CA GLU A 96 -9.37 0.89 -30.46
C GLU A 96 -9.50 -0.63 -30.45
N PHE A 97 -10.59 -1.14 -31.03
CA PHE A 97 -10.80 -2.57 -31.24
C PHE A 97 -10.71 -2.91 -32.72
N GLN A 98 -9.92 -3.93 -33.05
CA GLN A 98 -9.82 -4.50 -34.38
C GLN A 98 -10.22 -5.98 -34.34
N ASN A 99 -10.97 -6.42 -35.36
CA ASN A 99 -11.49 -7.78 -35.50
C ASN A 99 -12.44 -8.19 -34.36
N THR A 100 -12.14 -9.27 -33.63
CA THR A 100 -13.01 -9.86 -32.60
C THR A 100 -12.52 -9.56 -31.19
N ALA A 101 -11.65 -8.57 -31.01
CA ALA A 101 -11.10 -8.26 -29.71
C ALA A 101 -12.17 -7.70 -28.76
N SER A 102 -11.99 -7.94 -27.46
CA SER A 102 -12.96 -7.55 -26.43
C SER A 102 -12.29 -7.05 -25.16
N LEU A 103 -12.99 -6.18 -24.45
CA LEU A 103 -12.62 -5.63 -23.15
C LEU A 103 -13.86 -5.63 -22.25
N PHE A 104 -13.74 -6.16 -21.04
CA PHE A 104 -14.82 -6.12 -20.05
C PHE A 104 -14.96 -4.74 -19.40
N GLY A 105 -16.16 -4.43 -18.90
CA GLY A 105 -16.37 -3.40 -17.88
C GLY A 105 -16.25 -1.93 -18.29
N ASP A 106 -16.05 -1.61 -19.57
CA ASP A 106 -15.63 -0.26 -19.94
C ASP A 106 -16.72 0.84 -19.83
N ASN A 107 -16.27 2.03 -19.41
CA ASN A 107 -16.99 3.30 -19.28
C ASN A 107 -16.27 4.47 -20.01
N THR A 108 -15.22 4.20 -20.78
CA THR A 108 -14.48 5.19 -21.58
C THR A 108 -15.02 5.33 -23.03
N ASP A 109 -14.85 6.52 -23.62
CA ASP A 109 -15.32 6.85 -24.97
C ASP A 109 -14.46 6.17 -26.05
N CYS A 110 -14.87 4.99 -26.50
CA CYS A 110 -14.26 4.27 -27.63
C CYS A 110 -14.36 5.09 -28.93
N CYS A 111 -13.31 5.13 -29.76
CA CYS A 111 -13.25 5.92 -31.00
C CYS A 111 -13.05 5.05 -32.25
N PRO A 112 -13.89 5.17 -33.32
CA PRO A 112 -15.15 5.92 -33.40
C PRO A 112 -16.30 5.04 -32.86
N GLY A 113 -16.99 5.48 -31.80
CA GLY A 113 -17.89 4.64 -30.98
C GLY A 113 -19.11 3.98 -31.67
N PRO A 114 -19.97 3.23 -30.92
CA PRO A 114 -20.07 3.11 -29.45
C PRO A 114 -19.71 1.71 -28.91
N CYS A 115 -19.21 1.63 -27.67
CA CYS A 115 -18.95 0.35 -26.98
C CYS A 115 -20.11 -0.05 -26.04
N PHE A 116 -20.44 -1.34 -26.06
CA PHE A 116 -21.52 -1.94 -25.26
C PHE A 116 -21.08 -2.13 -23.80
N ARG A 117 -21.95 -1.70 -22.87
CA ARG A 117 -21.76 -1.67 -21.42
C ARG A 117 -21.69 -3.08 -20.82
N GLY A 118 -20.55 -3.43 -20.23
CA GLY A 118 -20.50 -4.44 -19.17
C GLY A 118 -21.13 -3.88 -17.89
N THR A 119 -21.93 -4.68 -17.19
CA THR A 119 -22.65 -4.28 -15.96
C THR A 119 -21.77 -4.25 -14.72
N GLY A 120 -20.52 -3.78 -14.86
CA GLY A 120 -19.66 -3.51 -13.71
C GLY A 120 -20.27 -2.37 -12.92
N TYR A 121 -20.70 -2.65 -11.70
CA TYR A 121 -21.20 -1.62 -10.79
C TYR A 121 -20.11 -0.56 -10.64
N PRO A 122 -20.40 0.74 -10.86
CA PRO A 122 -19.44 1.77 -10.55
C PRO A 122 -19.22 1.70 -9.04
N LEU A 123 -18.03 1.33 -8.61
CA LEU A 123 -17.59 1.69 -7.28
C LEU A 123 -17.61 3.23 -7.28
N PRO A 124 -18.51 3.87 -6.50
CA PRO A 124 -18.53 5.30 -6.46
C PRO A 124 -17.24 5.69 -5.77
N LEU A 125 -16.28 6.21 -6.55
CA LEU A 125 -15.15 7.06 -6.19
C LEU A 125 -14.14 7.00 -7.35
N LYS A 126 -13.94 8.13 -8.05
CA LYS A 126 -13.00 8.23 -9.18
C LYS A 126 -11.55 8.40 -8.69
N LEU A 127 -11.13 7.66 -7.68
CA LEU A 127 -9.73 7.66 -7.23
C LEU A 127 -8.90 6.77 -8.16
N LEU A 128 -7.74 7.29 -8.56
CA LEU A 128 -6.69 6.55 -9.26
C LEU A 128 -5.98 5.58 -8.33
N TYR A 129 -5.58 6.07 -7.17
CA TYR A 129 -4.91 5.31 -6.14
C TYR A 129 -5.13 5.96 -4.79
N PHE A 130 -4.97 5.15 -3.76
CA PHE A 130 -4.79 5.59 -2.38
C PHE A 130 -3.71 4.70 -1.79
N THR A 131 -2.59 5.31 -1.43
CA THR A 131 -1.39 4.66 -0.92
C THR A 131 -0.92 5.32 0.37
N LEU A 132 -0.11 4.60 1.13
CA LEU A 132 0.54 5.13 2.31
C LEU A 132 2.02 4.74 2.34
N GLU A 133 2.81 5.59 2.96
CA GLU A 133 4.21 5.35 3.24
C GLU A 133 4.49 5.67 4.71
N LYS A 134 5.18 4.75 5.38
CA LYS A 134 5.57 4.93 6.78
C LYS A 134 6.92 5.66 6.81
N GLU A 135 6.91 6.88 7.31
CA GLU A 135 8.10 7.65 7.63
C GLU A 135 8.44 7.50 9.12
N ALA A 136 9.67 7.84 9.52
CA ALA A 136 10.24 7.48 10.84
C ALA A 136 9.28 7.68 12.04
N SER A 137 8.54 8.79 12.08
CA SER A 137 7.56 9.10 13.13
C SER A 137 6.13 9.32 12.65
N ASN A 138 5.90 9.36 11.33
CA ASN A 138 4.66 9.82 10.70
C ASN A 138 4.21 8.82 9.62
N VAL A 139 2.94 8.85 9.24
CA VAL A 139 2.47 8.16 8.03
C VAL A 139 2.06 9.20 7.02
N ARG A 140 2.65 9.11 5.83
CA ARG A 140 2.28 9.92 4.68
C ARG A 140 1.24 9.15 3.88
N PHE A 141 0.13 9.80 3.58
CA PHE A 141 -0.92 9.28 2.71
C PHE A 141 -0.91 10.07 1.42
N GLU A 142 -1.02 9.38 0.30
CA GLU A 142 -1.07 9.99 -1.01
C GLU A 142 -2.20 9.36 -1.83
N TRP A 143 -2.95 10.19 -2.53
CA TRP A 143 -3.97 9.74 -3.47
C TRP A 143 -4.06 10.68 -4.66
N ALA A 144 -4.64 10.16 -5.74
CA ALA A 144 -5.02 10.99 -6.87
C ALA A 144 -6.45 10.70 -7.30
N SER A 145 -7.16 11.74 -7.73
CA SER A 145 -8.49 11.65 -8.35
C SER A 145 -8.37 11.78 -9.86
N LEU A 146 -9.13 10.99 -10.62
CA LEU A 146 -9.25 11.08 -12.09
C LEU A 146 -9.98 12.35 -12.50
N SER A 147 -11.11 12.60 -11.84
CA SER A 147 -11.94 13.78 -12.01
C SER A 147 -12.76 13.95 -10.75
N GLU A 148 -13.16 15.19 -10.50
CA GLU A 148 -13.96 15.59 -9.36
C GLU A 148 -15.19 16.29 -9.90
N GLU A 149 -16.35 15.84 -9.48
CA GLU A 149 -17.61 16.46 -9.84
C GLU A 149 -18.44 16.51 -8.57
N ASN A 150 -18.77 17.73 -8.12
CA ASN A 150 -19.56 17.94 -6.91
C ASN A 150 -18.90 17.43 -5.61
N LEU A 151 -17.56 17.37 -5.56
CA LEU A 151 -16.83 16.83 -4.42
C LEU A 151 -16.39 17.93 -3.44
N ASP A 152 -16.80 17.87 -2.18
CA ASP A 152 -16.42 18.87 -1.16
C ASP A 152 -15.02 18.59 -0.62
N ARG A 153 -14.82 17.40 -0.07
CA ARG A 153 -13.55 17.05 0.62
C ARG A 153 -13.28 15.57 0.67
N TYR A 154 -12.02 15.25 0.90
CA TYR A 154 -11.56 13.95 1.35
C TYR A 154 -11.37 13.96 2.87
N ILE A 155 -11.79 12.88 3.52
CA ILE A 155 -11.66 12.68 4.97
C ILE A 155 -10.88 11.39 5.16
N LEU A 156 -9.65 11.50 5.64
CA LEU A 156 -8.87 10.35 6.08
C LEU A 156 -9.52 9.80 7.35
N GLN A 157 -9.88 8.52 7.33
CA GLN A 157 -10.42 7.82 8.48
C GLN A 157 -9.48 6.71 8.92
N ARG A 158 -9.42 6.49 10.23
CA ARG A 158 -8.65 5.41 10.83
C ARG A 158 -9.51 4.53 11.73
N SER A 159 -9.10 3.27 11.90
CA SER A 159 -9.77 2.32 12.77
C SER A 159 -8.76 1.35 13.37
N SER A 160 -8.99 0.92 14.62
CA SER A 160 -8.23 -0.16 15.26
C SER A 160 -8.93 -1.52 15.16
N ASP A 161 -10.20 -1.56 14.75
CA ASP A 161 -11.05 -2.75 14.77
C ASP A 161 -11.87 -3.00 13.49
N LEU A 162 -11.67 -2.16 12.46
CA LEU A 162 -12.43 -2.12 11.19
C LEU A 162 -13.92 -1.79 11.33
N ARG A 163 -14.41 -1.51 12.53
CA ARG A 163 -15.83 -1.24 12.81
C ARG A 163 -16.07 0.21 13.16
N LEU A 164 -15.32 0.73 14.12
CA LEU A 164 -15.37 2.13 14.54
C LEU A 164 -14.31 2.90 13.77
N TRP A 165 -14.76 3.90 13.01
CA TRP A 165 -13.91 4.74 12.18
C TRP A 165 -13.90 6.16 12.74
N GLU A 166 -12.71 6.65 13.05
CA GLU A 166 -12.46 8.02 13.50
C GLU A 166 -11.96 8.86 12.33
N ASN A 167 -12.42 10.12 12.23
CA ASN A 167 -11.84 11.07 11.29
C ASN A 167 -10.48 11.53 11.82
N SER A 168 -9.45 11.41 10.99
CA SER A 168 -8.09 11.83 11.32
C SER A 168 -7.76 13.19 10.71
N GLU A 169 -7.86 13.29 9.39
CA GLU A 169 -7.49 14.48 8.62
C GLU A 169 -8.54 14.77 7.55
N GLU A 170 -8.68 16.04 7.18
CA GLU A 170 -9.57 16.47 6.10
C GLU A 170 -8.80 17.32 5.08
N VAL A 171 -8.99 17.03 3.80
CA VAL A 171 -8.37 17.76 2.69
C VAL A 171 -9.46 18.22 1.74
N LEU A 172 -9.54 19.53 1.49
CA LEU A 172 -10.48 20.09 0.54
C LEU A 172 -10.18 19.57 -0.86
N ALA A 173 -11.23 19.11 -1.55
CA ALA A 173 -11.15 18.77 -2.96
C ALA A 173 -11.21 20.05 -3.80
N ALA A 174 -10.98 19.93 -5.11
CA ALA A 174 -11.12 21.07 -6.04
C ALA A 174 -12.60 21.41 -6.34
N GLY A 175 -13.56 20.59 -5.90
CA GLY A 175 -14.98 20.78 -6.21
C GLY A 175 -15.36 20.21 -7.57
N PHE A 176 -14.71 20.74 -8.61
CA PHE A 176 -14.91 20.36 -10.01
C PHE A 176 -13.57 20.32 -10.74
N SER A 177 -13.18 19.15 -11.24
CA SER A 177 -11.98 18.94 -12.03
C SER A 177 -12.20 17.84 -13.06
N ASN A 178 -11.80 18.09 -14.31
CA ASN A 178 -11.74 17.06 -15.36
C ASN A 178 -10.30 16.58 -15.62
N SER A 179 -9.37 16.95 -14.74
CA SER A 179 -7.96 16.58 -14.79
C SER A 179 -7.57 15.84 -13.52
N VAL A 180 -6.51 15.02 -13.64
CA VAL A 180 -5.94 14.33 -12.49
C VAL A 180 -5.43 15.33 -11.46
N LEU A 181 -5.85 15.15 -10.22
CA LEU A 181 -5.35 15.94 -9.09
C LEU A 181 -4.77 14.99 -8.04
N THR A 182 -3.60 15.35 -7.53
CA THR A 182 -2.88 14.59 -6.51
C THR A 182 -2.93 15.35 -5.19
N TYR A 183 -3.15 14.60 -4.13
CA TYR A 183 -3.30 15.10 -2.78
C TYR A 183 -2.42 14.27 -1.85
N GLU A 184 -1.97 14.92 -0.79
CA GLU A 184 -1.25 14.26 0.28
C GLU A 184 -1.71 14.79 1.63
N CYS A 185 -1.65 13.93 2.64
CA CYS A 185 -1.74 14.34 4.03
C CYS A 185 -0.82 13.51 4.90
N PHE A 186 -0.58 13.99 6.11
CA PHE A 186 0.29 13.37 7.09
C PHE A 186 -0.50 13.14 8.37
N GLU A 187 -0.33 11.96 8.95
CA GLU A 187 -0.78 11.72 10.32
C GLU A 187 0.43 11.64 11.25
N GLU A 188 0.49 12.58 12.18
CA GLU A 188 1.49 12.60 13.24
C GLU A 188 1.04 11.72 14.42
N LYS A 189 2.00 11.04 15.05
CA LYS A 189 1.80 10.27 16.29
C LYS A 189 0.71 9.20 16.16
N LEU A 190 1.11 8.09 15.54
CA LEU A 190 0.27 6.88 15.42
C LEU A 190 -0.31 6.36 16.75
N GLY A 191 0.21 6.78 17.91
CA GLY A 191 -0.43 6.77 19.25
C GLY A 191 -0.77 5.40 19.85
N SER A 192 -1.46 4.59 19.07
CA SER A 192 -1.89 3.22 19.30
C SER A 192 -0.87 2.22 18.76
N ARG A 193 -0.32 1.41 19.68
CA ARG A 193 0.40 0.18 19.36
C ARG A 193 -0.52 -0.78 18.62
N GLY A 194 0.02 -1.53 17.66
CA GLY A 194 -0.72 -2.57 16.94
C GLY A 194 -1.00 -2.23 15.47
N THR A 195 -2.01 -2.90 14.92
CA THR A 195 -2.44 -2.69 13.53
C THR A 195 -3.47 -1.56 13.48
N ILE A 196 -3.22 -0.57 12.63
CA ILE A 196 -4.15 0.53 12.36
C ILE A 196 -4.58 0.42 10.90
N TYR A 197 -5.88 0.55 10.66
CA TYR A 197 -6.49 0.51 9.34
C TYR A 197 -6.88 1.91 8.92
N TYR A 198 -6.69 2.22 7.64
CA TYR A 198 -6.94 3.52 7.05
C TYR A 198 -7.83 3.42 5.83
N ARG A 199 -8.72 4.38 5.65
CA ARG A 199 -9.45 4.56 4.40
C ARG A 199 -9.68 6.03 4.14
N LEU A 200 -9.82 6.40 2.89
CA LEU A 200 -10.27 7.72 2.49
C LEU A 200 -11.79 7.70 2.32
N LYS A 201 -12.47 8.70 2.88
CA LYS A 201 -13.88 8.98 2.60
C LYS A 201 -13.96 10.23 1.73
N ALA A 202 -14.48 10.11 0.53
CA ALA A 202 -14.80 11.26 -0.32
C ALA A 202 -16.23 11.71 -0.02
N LEU A 203 -16.42 12.98 0.32
CA LEU A 203 -17.71 13.57 0.68
C LEU A 203 -18.09 14.63 -0.35
N ASP A 204 -19.26 14.46 -0.95
CA ASP A 204 -19.80 15.38 -1.96
C ASP A 204 -20.59 16.52 -1.29
N PHE A 205 -20.80 17.63 -2.01
CA PHE A 205 -21.55 18.79 -1.49
C PHE A 205 -23.01 18.47 -1.15
N ASP A 206 -23.59 17.42 -1.74
CA ASP A 206 -24.94 16.94 -1.45
C ASP A 206 -25.01 16.02 -0.22
N GLY A 207 -23.86 15.73 0.40
CA GLY A 207 -23.72 14.87 1.56
C GLY A 207 -23.61 13.37 1.23
N SER A 208 -23.66 12.99 -0.04
CA SER A 208 -23.32 11.63 -0.47
C SER A 208 -21.82 11.38 -0.29
N TYR A 209 -21.44 10.12 -0.13
CA TYR A 209 -20.06 9.78 0.13
C TYR A 209 -19.69 8.40 -0.38
N SER A 210 -18.39 8.24 -0.56
CA SER A 210 -17.76 7.00 -0.99
C SER A 210 -16.48 6.71 -0.20
N TYR A 211 -16.01 5.47 -0.24
CA TYR A 211 -14.80 5.04 0.45
C TYR A 211 -13.79 4.45 -0.53
N SER A 212 -12.51 4.68 -0.27
CA SER A 212 -11.41 3.97 -0.91
C SER A 212 -11.30 2.52 -0.40
N GLN A 213 -10.36 1.78 -0.97
CA GLN A 213 -9.79 0.59 -0.33
C GLN A 213 -9.25 0.90 1.07
N VAL A 214 -9.16 -0.14 1.90
CA VAL A 214 -8.58 -0.05 3.24
C VAL A 214 -7.09 -0.35 3.17
N LEU A 215 -6.26 0.58 3.61
CA LEU A 215 -4.83 0.38 3.81
C LEU A 215 -4.54 -0.01 5.26
N THR A 216 -3.42 -0.68 5.49
CA THR A 216 -3.07 -1.18 6.82
C THR A 216 -1.64 -0.77 7.18
N VAL A 217 -1.47 -0.22 8.37
CA VAL A 217 -0.15 0.04 8.97
C VAL A 217 0.00 -0.84 10.19
N ARG A 218 1.04 -1.67 10.20
CA ARG A 218 1.47 -2.36 11.41
C ARG A 218 2.54 -1.51 12.10
N GLN A 219 2.23 -1.05 13.29
CA GLN A 219 3.24 -0.46 14.16
C GLN A 219 3.92 -1.61 14.90
N ASP A 220 5.03 -2.10 14.35
CA ASP A 220 5.91 -3.01 15.07
C ASP A 220 6.41 -2.32 16.35
N GLU A 221 6.55 -3.09 17.42
CA GLU A 221 7.28 -2.60 18.59
C GLU A 221 8.62 -2.09 18.10
N SER A 222 8.87 -0.79 18.24
CA SER A 222 10.24 -0.34 18.19
C SER A 222 10.95 -1.17 19.25
N LYS A 223 11.94 -1.96 18.85
CA LYS A 223 12.96 -2.46 19.77
C LYS A 223 13.73 -1.23 20.24
N ASN A 224 13.11 -0.40 21.07
CA ASN A 224 13.85 0.46 21.96
C ASN A 224 14.61 -0.53 22.83
N ALA A 225 15.93 -0.57 22.68
CA ALA A 225 16.76 -1.31 23.61
C ALA A 225 16.30 -0.92 25.03
N LEU A 226 15.95 -1.90 25.86
CA LEU A 226 15.45 -1.65 27.22
C LEU A 226 16.53 -0.95 28.05
N PHE A 227 17.77 -1.02 27.60
CA PHE A 227 18.92 -0.40 28.21
C PHE A 227 20.03 -0.10 27.22
N CYS A 228 20.90 0.83 27.60
CA CYS A 228 22.15 1.11 26.92
C CYS A 228 23.24 1.49 27.94
N PRO A 229 24.52 1.30 27.63
CA PRO A 229 25.03 0.55 26.50
C PRO A 229 24.87 -0.97 26.69
N ASN A 230 24.98 -1.71 25.60
CA ASN A 230 25.11 -3.17 25.61
C ASN A 230 26.03 -3.56 24.44
N PRO A 231 27.29 -3.99 24.67
CA PRO A 231 27.91 -4.33 25.96
C PRO A 231 28.13 -3.15 26.94
N VAL A 232 28.30 -3.43 28.23
CA VAL A 232 28.43 -2.44 29.31
C VAL A 232 29.55 -2.76 30.29
N ASP A 233 30.33 -1.75 30.69
CA ASP A 233 31.37 -1.94 31.71
C ASP A 233 30.80 -1.93 33.14
N ASN A 234 30.23 -0.80 33.56
CA ASN A 234 29.90 -0.56 34.97
C ASN A 234 28.46 -0.13 35.20
N VAL A 235 27.89 0.72 34.35
CA VAL A 235 26.57 1.32 34.59
C VAL A 235 25.69 1.13 33.37
N ILE A 236 24.50 0.57 33.61
CA ILE A 236 23.44 0.42 32.62
C ILE A 236 22.51 1.61 32.74
N HIS A 237 22.20 2.29 31.63
CA HIS A 237 21.16 3.31 31.52
C HIS A 237 19.87 2.69 30.98
N ILE A 238 18.75 2.97 31.63
CA ILE A 238 17.43 2.44 31.28
C ILE A 238 16.57 3.62 30.85
N PRO A 239 16.05 3.67 29.60
CA PRO A 239 15.40 4.86 29.03
C PRO A 239 14.12 5.34 29.73
N ASN A 240 13.66 4.68 30.79
CA ASN A 240 12.50 5.07 31.59
C ASN A 240 12.68 4.64 33.04
N ASN A 241 12.33 5.50 34.00
CA ASN A 241 12.36 5.17 35.43
C ASN A 241 11.56 3.89 35.70
N THR A 242 12.26 2.81 36.09
CA THR A 242 11.67 1.49 36.25
C THR A 242 11.58 1.13 37.73
N GLU A 243 10.41 0.66 38.16
CA GLU A 243 10.13 0.29 39.56
C GLU A 243 10.91 -0.96 40.02
N GLU A 244 11.32 -1.83 39.10
CA GLU A 244 12.12 -3.01 39.39
C GLU A 244 12.95 -3.49 38.19
N ILE A 245 14.26 -3.56 38.41
CA ILE A 245 15.26 -4.08 37.48
C ILE A 245 15.89 -5.31 38.12
N ARG A 246 16.02 -6.40 37.36
CA ARG A 246 16.65 -7.65 37.83
C ARG A 246 17.72 -8.11 36.85
N ILE A 247 18.91 -8.43 37.34
CA ILE A 247 19.97 -9.09 36.56
C ILE A 247 20.00 -10.56 36.94
N LEU A 248 19.93 -11.44 35.96
CA LEU A 248 19.90 -12.89 36.11
C LEU A 248 21.13 -13.51 35.41
N ASP A 249 21.63 -14.62 35.93
CA ASP A 249 22.59 -15.47 35.19
C ASP A 249 21.88 -16.36 34.15
N SER A 250 22.67 -17.14 33.40
CA SER A 250 22.16 -18.07 32.38
C SER A 250 21.26 -19.18 32.93
N SER A 251 21.27 -19.43 34.25
CA SER A 251 20.37 -20.37 34.92
C SER A 251 19.08 -19.71 35.43
N GLY A 252 18.93 -18.40 35.23
CA GLY A 252 17.80 -17.61 35.71
C GLY A 252 17.90 -17.23 37.18
N ARG A 253 19.05 -17.44 37.83
CA ARG A 253 19.27 -17.04 39.22
C ARG A 253 19.50 -15.54 39.30
N LEU A 254 18.79 -14.88 40.22
CA LEU A 254 18.92 -13.45 40.49
C LEU A 254 20.29 -13.13 41.08
N LEU A 255 21.01 -12.21 40.43
CA LEU A 255 22.31 -11.70 40.86
C LEU A 255 22.20 -10.32 41.50
N LEU A 256 21.47 -9.41 40.85
CA LEU A 256 21.32 -8.02 41.28
C LEU A 256 19.89 -7.54 41.07
N LYS A 257 19.46 -6.61 41.92
CA LYS A 257 18.19 -5.90 41.80
C LYS A 257 18.42 -4.40 42.01
N GLY A 258 17.71 -3.59 41.24
CA GLY A 258 17.74 -2.14 41.36
C GLY A 258 16.42 -1.49 40.98
N ILE A 259 16.39 -0.17 41.10
CA ILE A 259 15.28 0.71 40.71
C ILE A 259 15.87 1.98 40.09
N GLY A 260 15.09 2.68 39.27
CA GLY A 260 15.52 3.96 38.68
C GLY A 260 15.93 3.87 37.21
N GLU A 261 16.72 4.85 36.77
CA GLU A 261 17.19 5.00 35.39
C GLU A 261 18.63 4.48 35.18
N GLN A 262 19.31 4.14 36.27
CA GLN A 262 20.68 3.63 36.25
C GLN A 262 20.84 2.44 37.18
N LEU A 263 21.60 1.43 36.75
CA LEU A 263 22.00 0.30 37.58
C LEU A 263 23.51 0.08 37.48
N ASP A 264 24.18 0.18 38.63
CA ASP A 264 25.58 -0.18 38.77
C ASP A 264 25.71 -1.71 38.84
N ILE A 265 26.49 -2.26 37.92
CA ILE A 265 26.81 -3.69 37.81
C ILE A 265 28.31 -3.94 37.96
N SER A 266 29.11 -2.97 38.43
CA SER A 266 30.56 -3.05 38.56
C SER A 266 31.04 -4.29 39.32
N GLU A 267 30.26 -4.77 40.30
CA GLU A 267 30.56 -5.97 41.09
C GLU A 267 30.35 -7.30 40.35
N LEU A 268 29.67 -7.31 39.20
CA LEU A 268 29.53 -8.51 38.38
C LEU A 268 30.82 -8.82 37.61
N PRO A 269 31.26 -10.08 37.51
CA PRO A 269 32.30 -10.49 36.57
C PRO A 269 31.93 -10.19 35.11
N ALA A 270 32.90 -10.24 34.21
CA ALA A 270 32.61 -10.24 32.77
C ALA A 270 31.85 -11.51 32.37
N GLY A 271 30.82 -11.38 31.54
CA GLY A 271 29.96 -12.50 31.19
C GLY A 271 28.63 -12.12 30.54
N PHE A 272 27.84 -13.16 30.26
CA PHE A 272 26.49 -13.03 29.72
C PHE A 272 25.45 -13.10 30.82
N TYR A 273 24.56 -12.12 30.82
CA TYR A 273 23.49 -11.96 31.79
C TYR A 273 22.16 -11.70 31.08
N TYR A 274 21.06 -11.80 31.81
CA TYR A 274 19.75 -11.36 31.36
C TYR A 274 19.25 -10.24 32.26
N LEU A 275 18.95 -9.09 31.66
CA LEU A 275 18.29 -8.00 32.36
C LEU A 275 16.78 -8.12 32.15
N LYS A 276 16.02 -8.06 33.25
CA LYS A 276 14.57 -8.10 33.25
C LYS A 276 14.00 -6.83 33.86
N CYS A 277 13.17 -6.12 33.09
CA CYS A 277 12.42 -4.95 33.50
C CYS A 277 10.94 -5.21 33.21
N ALA A 278 10.11 -5.25 34.27
CA ALA A 278 8.70 -5.64 34.17
C ALA A 278 8.51 -6.97 33.39
N ASN A 279 7.71 -6.95 32.31
CA ASN A 279 7.42 -8.12 31.47
C ASN A 279 8.47 -8.36 30.37
N ASN A 280 9.47 -7.50 30.24
CA ASN A 280 10.46 -7.56 29.17
C ASN A 280 11.80 -8.10 29.69
N SER A 281 12.48 -8.90 28.87
CA SER A 281 13.81 -9.45 29.17
C SER A 281 14.72 -9.30 27.96
N GLU A 282 15.94 -8.83 28.17
CA GLU A 282 16.94 -8.63 27.12
C GLU A 282 18.34 -9.07 27.59
N SER A 283 19.15 -9.54 26.64
CA SER A 283 20.49 -10.08 26.88
C SER A 283 21.47 -8.97 27.21
N LEU A 284 22.23 -9.10 28.28
CA LEU A 284 23.23 -8.14 28.74
C LEU A 284 24.63 -8.75 28.60
N VAL A 285 25.55 -8.03 27.96
CA VAL A 285 26.97 -8.41 27.89
C VAL A 285 27.79 -7.44 28.72
N LYS A 286 28.56 -7.97 29.67
CA LYS A 286 29.58 -7.23 30.43
C LYS A 286 30.97 -7.74 30.07
#